data_AF-A0A950W9Q8-F1
#
_entry.id   AF-A0A950W9Q8-F1
#
_cell.length_a   1.000
_cell.length_b   1.000
_cell.length_c   1.000
_cell.angle_alpha   90.00
_cell.angle_beta   90.00
_cell.angle_gamma   90.00
#
_symmetry.space_group_name_H-M   'P 1'
#
loop_
_entity.id
_entity.type
_entity.pdbx_description
1 polymer ?
#
loop_
_entity_poly.entity_id
_entity_poly.type
_entity_poly.pdbx_seq_one_letter_code
_entity_poly.pdbx_strand_id
1 'polypeptide(L)' 'MDFGAAMFFTDYSMTPAELGQALEARGFESIWAPEHSHIPSTRKTPPAGG' A
#
# COMPACT_ATOMS: atom_id res chain seq x y z
N MET A 1 -22.34 -6.76 -6.85
CA MET A 1 -21.39 -5.96 -7.64
C MET A 1 -20.28 -5.61 -6.68
N ASP A 2 -19.07 -6.04 -7.01
CA ASP A 2 -17.97 -6.03 -6.07
C ASP A 2 -17.12 -4.79 -6.32
N PHE A 3 -16.74 -4.12 -5.24
CA PHE A 3 -15.98 -2.89 -5.29
C PHE A 3 -14.64 -3.10 -4.60
N GLY A 4 -13.58 -2.69 -5.28
CA GLY A 4 -12.23 -2.70 -4.74
C GLY A 4 -11.64 -1.29 -4.63
N ALA A 5 -10.60 -1.16 -3.83
CA ALA A 5 -9.80 0.06 -3.71
C ALA A 5 -8.37 -0.19 -4.20
N ALA A 6 -7.74 0.83 -4.78
CA ALA A 6 -6.32 0.81 -5.12
C ALA A 6 -5.62 1.99 -4.44
N MET A 7 -4.52 1.73 -3.72
CA MET A 7 -3.83 2.76 -2.95
C MET A 7 -2.31 2.63 -3.02
N PHE A 8 -1.65 3.75 -3.25
CA PHE A 8 -0.20 3.88 -3.11
C PHE A 8 0.12 4.27 -1.66
N PHE A 9 0.78 3.39 -0.92
CA PHE A 9 1.09 3.61 0.49
C PHE A 9 2.35 4.47 0.67
N THR A 10 2.32 5.35 1.65
CA THR A 10 3.44 6.20 2.05
C THR A 10 3.57 6.22 3.57
N ASP A 11 4.63 6.83 4.08
CA ASP A 11 4.82 7.11 5.50
C ASP A 11 3.79 8.09 6.10
N TYR A 12 3.07 8.83 5.24
CA TYR A 12 1.99 9.74 5.65
C TYR A 12 0.59 9.15 5.49
N SER A 13 0.45 8.01 4.83
CA SER A 13 -0.85 7.38 4.63
C SER A 13 -1.27 6.53 5.82
N MET A 14 -2.56 6.17 5.86
CA MET A 14 -3.03 5.08 6.72
C MET A 14 -2.23 3.81 6.41
N THR A 15 -1.98 2.99 7.44
CA THR A 15 -1.25 1.73 7.23
C THR A 15 -2.10 0.75 6.41
N PRO A 16 -1.50 -0.16 5.63
CA PRO A 16 -2.24 -1.17 4.87
C PRO A 16 -3.21 -1.99 5.73
N ALA A 17 -2.81 -2.32 6.96
CA ALA A 17 -3.63 -3.10 7.89
C ALA A 17 -4.88 -2.33 8.34
N GLU A 18 -4.72 -1.09 8.79
CA GLU A 18 -5.84 -0.25 9.24
C GLU A 18 -6.79 0.07 8.08
N LEU A 19 -6.24 0.33 6.89
CA LEU A 19 -7.06 0.57 5.70
C LEU A 19 -7.83 -0.67 5.28
N GLY A 20 -7.20 -1.85 5.32
CA GLY A 20 -7.86 -3.13 5.04
C GLY A 20 -9.09 -3.33 5.93
N GLN A 21 -8.92 -3.18 7.24
CA GLN A 21 -10.03 -3.27 8.21
C GLN A 21 -11.13 -2.24 7.93
N ALA A 22 -10.74 -1.00 7.58
CA ALA A 22 -11.68 0.05 7.24
C ALA A 22 -12.49 -0.26 5.97
N LEU A 23 -11.85 -0.85 4.96
CA LEU A 23 -12.46 -1.24 3.70
C LEU A 23 -13.42 -2.43 3.88
N GLU A 24 -13.00 -3.46 4.63
CA GLU A 24 -13.86 -4.60 4.98
C GLU A 24 -15.12 -4.14 5.73
N ALA A 25 -14.97 -3.26 6.73
CA ALA A 25 -16.09 -2.68 7.48
C ALA A 25 -17.07 -1.87 6.60
N ARG A 26 -16.66 -1.48 5.39
CA ARG A 26 -17.45 -0.72 4.41
C ARG A 26 -17.93 -1.58 3.24
N GLY A 27 -17.67 -2.88 3.25
CA GLY A 27 -18.12 -3.82 2.22
C GLY A 27 -17.31 -3.80 0.93
N PHE A 28 -16.08 -3.29 0.96
CA PHE A 28 -15.14 -3.49 -0.15
C PHE A 28 -14.61 -4.92 -0.11
N GLU A 29 -14.43 -5.50 -1.29
CA GLU A 29 -14.03 -6.90 -1.44
C GLU A 29 -12.50 -7.05 -1.53
N SER A 30 -11.82 -6.07 -2.14
CA SER A 30 -10.39 -6.13 -2.37
C SER A 30 -9.69 -4.80 -2.22
N ILE A 31 -8.40 -4.87 -1.84
CA ILE A 31 -7.46 -3.76 -1.91
C ILE A 31 -6.24 -4.16 -2.74
N TRP A 32 -5.82 -3.27 -3.62
CA TRP A 32 -4.67 -3.46 -4.49
C TRP A 32 -3.60 -2.44 -4.16
N ALA A 33 -2.39 -2.94 -3.89
CA ALA A 33 -1.19 -2.11 -3.72
C ALA A 33 -0.35 -2.20 -5.00
N PRO A 34 0.14 -1.07 -5.53
CA PRO A 34 1.10 -1.10 -6.62
C PRO A 34 2.43 -1.70 -6.11
N GLU A 35 3.07 -2.51 -6.95
CA GLU A 35 4.45 -2.90 -6.73
C GLU A 35 5.34 -1.71 -7.09
N HIS A 36 6.25 -1.33 -6.19
CA HIS A 36 7.24 -0.29 -6.45
C HIS A 36 8.54 -0.58 -5.70
N SER A 37 9.67 -0.17 -6.30
CA SER A 37 10.96 -0.27 -5.66
C SER A 37 10.99 0.59 -4.39
N HIS A 38 11.40 -0.01 -3.28
CA HIS A 38 11.64 0.70 -2.02
C HIS A 38 13.04 1.29 -2.05
N ILE A 39 13.18 2.46 -2.69
CA ILE A 39 14.46 3.17 -2.76
C ILE A 39 14.77 3.73 -1.37
N PRO A 40 15.93 3.40 -0.78
CA PRO A 40 16.33 3.97 0.49
C PRO A 40 16.36 5.51 0.43
N SER A 41 15.85 6.16 1.47
CA SER A 41 15.89 7.63 1.58
C SER A 41 17.32 8.18 1.62
N THR A 42 18.31 7.34 1.93
CA THR A 42 19.74 7.68 1.90
C THR A 42 20.51 6.74 0.97
N ARG A 43 21.51 7.24 0.25
CA ARG A 43 22.37 6.43 -0.64
C ARG A 43 23.48 5.64 0.08
N LYS A 44 23.35 5.41 1.39
CA LYS A 44 24.35 4.64 2.17
C LYS A 44 24.46 3.20 1.70
N THR A 45 23.39 2.66 1.12
CA THR A 45 23.35 1.36 0.49
C THR A 45 22.76 1.49 -0.92
N PRO A 46 23.17 0.64 -1.86
CA PRO A 46 22.50 0.56 -3.17
C PRO A 46 21.02 0.19 -2.98
N PRO A 47 20.12 0.64 -3.87
CA PRO A 47 18.72 0.22 -3.82
C PRO A 47 18.61 -1.30 -4.02
N ALA A 48 17.63 -1.92 -3.37
CA ALA A 48 17.26 -3.28 -3.68
C ALA A 48 16.74 -3.31 -5.13
N GLY A 49 17.38 -4.10 -6.00
CA GLY A 49 16.88 -4.34 -7.35
C GLY A 49 15.69 -5.28 -7.29
N GLY A 50 14.58 -4.88 -7.89
CA GLY A 50 13.46 -5.75 -8.23
C GLY A 50 13.67 -6.36 -9.61
#